data_AF-A0A9P8RQL3-F1
#
_entry.id   AF-A0A9P8RQL3-F1
#
_cell.length_a   1.000
_cell.length_b   1.000
_cell.length_c   1.000
_cell.angle_alpha   90.00
_cell.angle_beta   90.00
_cell.angle_gamma   90.00
#
_symmetry.space_group_name_H-M   'P 1'
#
loop_
_entity.id
_entity.type
_entity.pdbx_description
1 polymer ?
#
loop_
_entity_poly.entity_id
_entity_poly.type
_entity_poly.pdbx_seq_one_letter_code
_entity_poly.pdbx_strand_id
1 'polypeptide(L)'
;MRLGLRACGRLREFRRLSPARSWSVFPSNPLSGLHRRSFASVSAADLKFGQPLHETHAHLLGAGELTPGISALEYATRRATLAARLPENAIAVLASSDVKYRSGAVFYEFHQDPDFFYLTGMRCHLQF
;
A
#
# COMPACT_ATOMS: atom_id res chain seq x y z
N MET A 1 11.99 5.92 62.88
CA MET A 1 12.62 4.92 61.98
C MET A 1 12.03 5.12 60.59
N ARG A 2 12.77 5.77 59.69
CA ARG A 2 12.40 5.91 58.27
C ARG A 2 12.85 4.67 57.51
N LEU A 3 12.09 4.27 56.49
CA LEU A 3 12.42 3.52 55.25
C LEU A 3 11.13 2.78 54.84
N GLY A 4 10.61 2.83 53.61
CA GLY A 4 11.01 3.45 52.36
C GLY A 4 10.06 2.92 51.28
N LEU A 5 9.41 3.81 50.52
CA LEU A 5 8.58 3.48 49.36
C LEU A 5 9.44 2.80 48.28
N ARG A 6 8.91 1.76 47.62
CA ARG A 6 9.44 1.25 46.36
C ARG A 6 8.45 1.56 45.23
N ALA A 7 8.74 2.63 44.50
CA ALA A 7 8.20 2.86 43.16
C ALA A 7 9.00 1.97 42.17
N CYS A 8 8.30 1.13 41.43
CA CYS A 8 8.89 0.35 40.34
C CYS A 8 8.77 1.16 39.04
N GLY A 9 9.78 2.00 38.77
CA GLY A 9 9.94 2.66 37.48
C GLY A 9 10.62 1.71 36.50
N ARG A 10 10.03 1.54 35.31
CA ARG A 10 10.73 0.97 34.13
C ARG A 10 10.76 2.03 33.04
N LEU A 11 11.61 3.03 33.23
CA LEU A 11 12.04 3.94 32.16
C LEU A 11 13.04 3.18 31.30
N ARG A 12 12.72 2.98 30.02
CA ARG A 12 13.68 2.48 29.03
C ARG A 12 14.68 3.59 28.75
N GLU A 13 15.90 3.32 29.15
CA GLU A 13 17.06 4.18 29.02
C GLU A 13 17.43 4.34 27.55
N PHE A 14 17.29 5.56 27.05
CA PHE A 14 17.74 5.99 25.73
C PHE A 14 19.27 6.08 25.76
N ARG A 15 19.97 5.05 25.26
CA ARG A 15 21.41 5.13 25.01
C ARG A 15 21.65 6.16 23.91
N ARG A 16 22.14 7.34 24.30
CA ARG A 16 22.79 8.28 23.38
C ARG A 16 24.04 7.60 22.81
N LEU A 17 24.09 7.40 21.49
CA LEU A 17 25.32 7.11 20.79
C LEU A 17 25.93 8.45 20.37
N SER A 18 27.17 8.70 20.82
CA SER A 18 27.97 9.88 20.50
C SER A 18 28.32 9.98 19.01
N PRO A 19 28.61 11.20 18.51
CA PRO A 19 28.87 11.47 17.11
C PRO A 19 30.35 11.30 16.79
N ALA A 20 30.67 10.55 15.73
CA ALA A 20 31.85 10.76 14.87
C ALA A 20 32.00 9.55 13.93
N ARG A 21 31.39 9.63 12.75
CA ARG A 21 31.96 9.01 11.56
C ARG A 21 32.04 10.11 10.52
N SER A 22 33.27 10.58 10.31
CA SER A 22 33.62 11.41 9.16
C SER A 22 33.15 10.69 7.91
N TRP A 23 32.25 11.31 7.17
CA TRP A 23 31.86 10.84 5.86
C TRP A 23 33.06 11.05 4.95
N SER A 24 33.83 9.98 4.72
CA SER A 24 34.82 9.94 3.66
C SER A 24 34.08 10.19 2.34
N VAL A 25 34.43 11.29 1.69
CA VAL A 25 33.98 11.69 0.35
C VAL A 25 34.23 10.52 -0.61
N PHE A 26 33.15 9.92 -1.10
CA PHE A 26 33.23 8.96 -2.20
C PHE A 26 33.57 9.75 -3.48
N PRO A 27 34.55 9.32 -4.29
CA PRO A 27 34.79 9.94 -5.58
C PRO A 27 33.53 9.81 -6.44
N SER A 28 33.04 10.95 -6.91
CA SER A 28 31.97 11.04 -7.90
C SER A 28 32.40 10.26 -9.13
N ASN A 29 31.73 9.14 -9.41
CA ASN A 29 31.82 8.48 -10.71
C ASN A 29 30.86 9.24 -11.66
N PRO A 30 31.34 10.05 -12.62
CA PRO A 30 30.48 10.53 -13.68
C PRO A 30 30.25 9.36 -14.64
N LEU A 31 29.03 9.23 -15.16
CA LEU A 31 28.60 8.19 -16.12
C LEU A 31 28.03 6.90 -15.51
N SER A 32 27.01 7.01 -14.65
CA SER A 32 25.97 5.97 -14.59
C SER A 32 24.87 6.36 -15.58
N GLY A 33 24.91 5.73 -16.75
CA GLY A 33 23.96 5.95 -17.84
C GLY A 33 22.51 5.88 -17.37
N LEU A 34 21.68 6.71 -18.00
CA LEU A 34 20.23 6.66 -17.93
C LEU A 34 19.80 5.20 -18.14
N HIS A 35 19.50 4.50 -17.05
CA HIS A 35 18.71 3.27 -17.12
C HIS A 35 17.34 3.69 -17.61
N ARG A 36 17.19 3.75 -18.93
CA ARG A 36 15.91 3.97 -19.60
C ARG A 36 15.06 2.78 -19.20
N ARG A 37 14.15 2.98 -18.24
CA ARG A 37 13.14 1.99 -17.86
C ARG A 37 12.39 1.65 -19.13
N SER A 38 12.71 0.53 -19.76
CA SER A 38 11.94 0.00 -20.89
C SER A 38 10.65 -0.56 -20.31
N PHE A 39 9.55 0.13 -20.53
CA PHE A 39 8.24 -0.43 -20.23
C PHE A 39 7.88 -1.39 -21.37
N ALA A 40 7.74 -2.68 -21.07
CA ALA A 40 7.06 -3.60 -21.95
C ALA A 40 5.56 -3.34 -21.84
N SER A 41 4.89 -3.04 -22.95
CA SER A 41 3.42 -2.97 -22.99
C SER A 41 2.87 -4.37 -23.12
N VAL A 42 2.21 -4.87 -22.08
CA VAL A 42 1.47 -6.13 -22.11
C VAL A 42 -0.01 -5.80 -22.24
N SER A 43 -0.73 -6.55 -23.07
CA SER A 43 -2.19 -6.42 -23.16
C SER A 43 -2.82 -6.77 -21.82
N ALA A 44 -3.76 -5.96 -21.34
CA ALA A 44 -4.44 -6.25 -20.09
C ALA A 44 -5.28 -7.55 -20.19
N ALA A 45 -5.79 -7.91 -21.37
CA ALA A 45 -6.51 -9.16 -21.58
C ALA A 45 -5.68 -10.43 -21.30
N ASP A 46 -4.35 -10.35 -21.44
CA ASP A 46 -3.45 -11.48 -21.20
C ASP A 46 -3.06 -11.61 -19.71
N LEU A 47 -3.40 -10.62 -18.88
CA LEU A 47 -3.07 -10.60 -17.47
C LEU A 47 -4.16 -11.27 -16.64
N LYS A 48 -3.75 -12.20 -15.76
CA LYS A 48 -4.64 -12.77 -14.75
C LYS A 48 -4.82 -11.76 -13.63
N PHE A 49 -5.93 -11.04 -13.67
CA PHE A 49 -6.34 -10.18 -12.57
C PHE A 49 -7.08 -10.98 -11.49
N GLY A 50 -6.88 -10.62 -10.23
CA GLY A 50 -7.64 -11.18 -9.09
C GLY A 50 -9.08 -10.66 -8.97
N GLN A 51 -9.56 -9.92 -9.97
CA GLN A 51 -10.92 -9.39 -10.06
C GLN A 51 -11.39 -9.39 -11.53
N PRO A 52 -12.69 -9.57 -11.79
CA PRO A 52 -13.25 -9.43 -13.12
C PRO A 52 -13.03 -7.99 -13.63
N LEU A 53 -12.49 -7.84 -14.84
CA LEU A 53 -12.44 -6.57 -15.56
C LEU A 53 -13.29 -6.65 -16.83
N HIS A 54 -13.69 -5.52 -17.38
CA HIS A 54 -14.51 -5.44 -18.60
C HIS A 54 -13.90 -6.22 -19.79
N GLU A 55 -12.57 -6.32 -19.88
CA GLU A 55 -11.87 -7.07 -20.94
C GLU A 55 -12.05 -8.58 -20.80
N THR A 56 -12.11 -9.07 -19.56
CA THR A 56 -12.24 -10.50 -19.25
C THR A 56 -13.71 -10.93 -19.09
N HIS A 57 -14.56 -10.03 -18.59
CA HIS A 57 -15.95 -10.30 -18.19
C HIS A 57 -16.86 -9.10 -18.52
N ALA A 58 -17.03 -8.83 -19.82
CA ALA A 58 -17.82 -7.69 -20.32
C ALA A 58 -19.30 -7.68 -19.87
N HIS A 59 -19.85 -8.82 -19.43
CA HIS A 59 -21.24 -8.90 -18.97
C HIS A 59 -21.43 -8.38 -17.53
N LEU A 60 -20.35 -8.20 -16.76
CA LEU A 60 -20.42 -7.74 -15.36
C LEU A 60 -20.11 -6.24 -15.20
N LEU A 61 -19.35 -5.66 -16.13
CA LEU A 61 -18.83 -4.30 -16.04
C LEU A 61 -18.96 -3.58 -17.38
N GLY A 62 -19.41 -2.32 -17.34
CA GLY A 62 -19.39 -1.46 -18.51
C GLY A 62 -17.96 -1.15 -18.96
N ALA A 63 -17.80 -0.72 -20.21
CA ALA A 63 -16.49 -0.30 -20.73
C ALA A 63 -15.92 0.86 -19.88
N GLY A 64 -14.72 0.67 -19.32
CA GLY A 64 -14.05 1.66 -18.48
C GLY A 64 -14.52 1.72 -17.01
N GLU A 65 -15.43 0.82 -16.60
CA GLU A 65 -15.81 0.65 -15.20
C GLU A 65 -14.88 -0.33 -14.48
N LEU A 66 -14.49 0.01 -13.25
CA LEU A 66 -13.70 -0.88 -12.38
C LEU A 66 -14.58 -1.65 -11.40
N THR A 67 -15.67 -1.02 -10.97
CA THR A 67 -16.71 -1.68 -10.18
C THR A 67 -18.07 -1.30 -10.78
N PRO A 68 -19.13 -2.08 -10.54
CA PRO A 68 -20.43 -1.83 -11.16
C PRO A 68 -20.91 -0.39 -10.90
N GLY A 69 -21.01 0.42 -11.96
CA GLY A 69 -21.46 1.82 -11.88
C GLY A 69 -20.42 2.84 -11.41
N ILE A 70 -19.15 2.46 -11.22
CA ILE A 70 -18.06 3.39 -10.86
C ILE A 70 -16.91 3.28 -11.87
N SER A 71 -16.64 4.39 -12.55
CA SER A 71 -15.59 4.48 -13.57
C SER A 71 -14.17 4.51 -12.99
N ALA A 72 -13.18 4.10 -13.76
CA ALA A 72 -11.76 4.24 -13.40
C ALA A 72 -11.35 5.70 -13.13
N LEU A 73 -11.97 6.64 -13.87
CA LEU A 73 -11.73 8.07 -13.74
C LEU A 73 -12.15 8.58 -12.36
N GLU A 74 -13.27 8.11 -11.83
CA GLU A 74 -13.76 8.53 -10.52
C GLU A 74 -12.75 8.20 -9.42
N TYR A 75 -12.18 6.99 -9.43
CA TYR A 75 -11.14 6.61 -8.49
C TYR A 75 -9.88 7.47 -8.63
N ALA A 76 -9.50 7.86 -9.86
CA ALA A 76 -8.39 8.78 -10.07
C ALA A 76 -8.67 10.16 -9.43
N THR A 77 -9.88 10.68 -9.58
CA THR A 77 -10.31 11.94 -8.96
C THR A 77 -10.32 11.86 -7.44
N ARG A 78 -10.79 10.74 -6.86
CA ARG A 78 -10.75 10.51 -5.40
C ARG A 78 -9.31 10.52 -4.87
N ARG A 79 -8.38 9.84 -5.55
CA ARG A 79 -6.95 9.85 -5.19
C ARG A 79 -6.30 11.22 -5.36
N ALA A 80 -6.65 11.96 -6.42
CA ALA A 80 -6.16 13.33 -6.62
C ALA A 80 -6.64 14.27 -5.51
N THR A 81 -7.90 14.11 -5.07
CA THR A 81 -8.48 14.88 -3.97
C THR A 81 -7.80 14.57 -2.64
N LEU A 82 -7.48 13.29 -2.40
CA LEU A 82 -6.70 12.89 -1.24
C LEU A 82 -5.30 13.51 -1.30
N ALA A 83 -4.59 13.39 -2.43
CA ALA A 83 -3.25 13.92 -2.61
C ALA A 83 -3.19 15.45 -2.43
N ALA A 84 -4.21 16.18 -2.88
CA ALA A 84 -4.31 17.64 -2.69
C ALA A 84 -4.45 18.06 -1.22
N ARG A 85 -4.90 17.17 -0.34
CA ARG A 85 -5.03 17.42 1.10
C ARG A 85 -3.77 17.03 1.88
N LEU A 86 -2.82 16.34 1.26
CA LEU A 86 -1.58 15.97 1.90
C LEU A 86 -0.61 17.16 1.93
N PRO A 87 0.25 17.27 2.98
CA PRO A 87 1.31 18.26 2.99
C PRO A 87 2.39 17.94 1.94
N GLU A 88 3.20 18.94 1.61
CA GLU A 88 4.29 18.78 0.65
C GLU A 88 5.24 17.63 1.04
N ASN A 89 5.64 16.82 0.07
CA ASN A 89 6.50 15.64 0.25
C ASN A 89 5.95 14.54 1.17
N ALA A 90 4.64 14.51 1.42
CA ALA A 90 4.01 13.42 2.15
C ALA A 90 3.58 12.26 1.24
N ILE A 91 3.47 11.08 1.83
CA ILE A 91 3.06 9.84 1.16
C ILE A 91 1.94 9.20 1.98
N ALA A 92 0.82 8.88 1.33
CA ALA A 92 -0.23 8.07 1.92
C ALA A 92 0.01 6.58 1.61
N VAL A 93 0.06 5.74 2.65
CA VAL A 93 0.14 4.28 2.52
C VAL A 93 -1.15 3.69 3.04
N LEU A 94 -1.87 2.97 2.18
CA LEU A 94 -3.15 2.33 2.49
C LEU A 94 -2.93 0.82 2.50
N ALA A 95 -3.16 0.19 3.64
CA ALA A 95 -3.09 -1.26 3.76
C ALA A 95 -4.41 -1.89 3.30
N SER A 96 -4.31 -3.03 2.63
CA SER A 96 -5.45 -3.91 2.34
C SER A 96 -5.80 -4.72 3.58
N SER A 97 -7.03 -5.24 3.65
CA SER A 97 -7.39 -6.27 4.63
C SER A 97 -6.64 -7.57 4.38
N ASP A 98 -6.40 -8.30 5.48
CA ASP A 98 -5.87 -9.66 5.48
C ASP A 98 -6.99 -10.71 5.50
N VAL A 99 -6.66 -11.93 5.06
CA VAL A 99 -7.57 -13.09 5.13
C VAL A 99 -7.70 -13.56 6.57
N LYS A 100 -8.94 -13.67 7.06
CA LYS A 100 -9.23 -14.17 8.41
C LYS A 100 -9.55 -15.66 8.37
N TYR A 101 -8.86 -16.44 9.19
CA TYR A 101 -9.07 -17.88 9.29
C TYR A 101 -10.00 -18.24 10.46
N ARG A 102 -10.95 -19.15 10.24
CA ARG A 102 -11.78 -19.75 11.30
C ARG A 102 -11.00 -20.86 12.01
N SER A 103 -10.44 -21.78 11.23
CA SER A 103 -9.68 -22.94 11.69
C SER A 103 -8.94 -23.56 10.51
N GLY A 104 -7.65 -23.90 10.66
CA GLY A 104 -6.86 -24.60 9.63
C GLY A 104 -7.10 -24.07 8.20
N ALA A 105 -7.72 -24.90 7.36
CA ALA A 105 -8.04 -24.61 5.96
C ALA A 105 -9.34 -23.81 5.71
N VAL A 106 -10.12 -23.49 6.76
CA VAL A 106 -11.41 -22.78 6.65
C VAL A 106 -11.21 -21.29 6.91
N PHE A 107 -11.48 -20.47 5.90
CA PHE A 107 -11.42 -19.01 5.99
C PHE A 107 -12.82 -18.38 6.11
N TYR A 108 -12.91 -17.22 6.74
CA TYR A 108 -14.08 -16.35 6.67
C TYR A 108 -14.20 -15.74 5.26
N GLU A 109 -15.39 -15.29 4.91
CA GLU A 109 -15.56 -14.44 3.73
C GLU A 109 -14.64 -13.22 3.84
N PHE A 110 -13.93 -12.92 2.75
CA PHE A 110 -12.98 -11.82 2.72
C PHE A 110 -13.73 -10.49 2.61
N HIS A 111 -13.56 -9.63 3.61
CA HIS A 111 -14.07 -8.27 3.59
C HIS A 111 -12.90 -7.29 3.50
N GLN A 112 -12.86 -6.55 2.38
CA GLN A 112 -11.83 -5.56 2.13
C GLN A 112 -12.00 -4.34 3.05
N ASP A 113 -10.88 -3.69 3.36
CA ASP A 113 -10.89 -2.43 4.09
C ASP A 113 -11.68 -1.37 3.29
N PRO A 114 -12.65 -0.67 3.91
CA PRO A 114 -13.53 0.24 3.20
C PRO A 114 -12.79 1.44 2.61
N ASP A 115 -11.75 1.95 3.27
CA ASP A 115 -10.98 3.10 2.78
C ASP A 115 -10.15 2.69 1.56
N PHE A 116 -9.50 1.52 1.64
CA PHE A 116 -8.79 0.94 0.50
C PHE A 116 -9.72 0.72 -0.69
N PHE A 117 -10.88 0.10 -0.44
CA PHE A 117 -11.88 -0.16 -1.49
C PHE A 117 -12.45 1.13 -2.08
N TYR A 118 -12.67 2.17 -1.26
CA TYR A 118 -13.19 3.45 -1.71
C TYR A 118 -12.22 4.20 -2.65
N LEU A 119 -10.91 4.10 -2.40
CA LEU A 119 -9.89 4.84 -3.16
C LEU A 119 -9.37 4.10 -4.40
N THR A 120 -9.50 2.77 -4.41
CA THR A 120 -8.93 1.94 -5.48
C THR A 120 -9.94 1.09 -6.23
N GLY A 121 -11.08 0.76 -5.60
CA GLY A 121 -12.08 -0.14 -6.18
C GLY A 121 -11.65 -1.60 -6.23
N MET A 122 -10.47 -1.95 -5.70
CA MET A 122 -9.95 -3.31 -5.81
C MET A 122 -10.58 -4.24 -4.78
N ARG A 123 -11.20 -5.32 -5.27
CA ARG A 123 -11.59 -6.46 -4.44
C ARG A 123 -10.71 -7.64 -4.82
N CYS A 124 -9.80 -8.02 -3.94
CA CYS A 124 -9.16 -9.32 -4.07
C CYS A 124 -10.21 -10.37 -3.74
N HIS A 125 -10.80 -10.97 -4.78
CA HIS A 125 -11.56 -12.19 -4.58
C HIS A 125 -10.54 -13.33 -4.50
N LEU A 126 -10.41 -13.95 -3.32
CA LEU A 126 -9.73 -15.23 -3.21
C LEU A 126 -10.58 -16.29 -3.92
N GLN A 127 -10.37 -16.42 -5.22
CA GLN A 127 -10.75 -17.61 -5.95
C GLN A 127 -9.45 -18.25 -6.41
N PHE A 128 -9.10 -19.34 -5.72
CA PHE A 128 -8.06 -20.28 -6.14
C PHE A 128 -8.45 -20.92 -7.48
#